data_AF-A0A7C7H0U8-F1
#
_entry.id   AF-A0A7C7H0U8-F1
#
_cell.length_a   1.000
_cell.length_b   1.000
_cell.length_c   1.000
_cell.angle_alpha   90.00
_cell.angle_beta   90.00
_cell.angle_gamma   90.00
#
_symmetry.space_group_name_H-M   'P 1'
#
loop_
_entity.id
_entity.type
_entity.pdbx_description
1 polymer ?
#
loop_
_entity_poly.entity_id
_entity_poly.type
_entity_poly.pdbx_seq_one_letter_code
_entity_poly.pdbx_strand_id
1 'polypeptide(L)'
;MIMEMYINHIDQVGTQERVARLFSRSIKKESKIHALKTVLSMIDLTTLEGKDSPGKVKQLCYKAAHLHDQFPDLPTVAAICVYPTMVPIAKKVLEKTDINIAAVATAFPSGMTSLDYKLDEVKMVVDAGADEVDMVISRGKFLRGEYEYVADEIAQVKDVCGTVHLKVILETGELVTLDNVRFASDIAMVAGADFIKTSTGKVSPAATPPVVLVMLEAIRDYYKKTGKMIG
;
A
#
# COMPACT_ATOMS: atom_id res chain seq x y z
N MET A 1 23.85 10.97 -6.22
CA MET A 1 23.44 11.59 -7.50
C MET A 1 21.93 11.42 -7.79
N ILE A 2 21.29 10.29 -7.47
CA ILE A 2 19.82 10.12 -7.62
C ILE A 2 19.02 10.98 -6.60
N MET A 3 19.54 11.14 -5.38
CA MET A 3 18.84 11.82 -4.27
C MET A 3 18.78 13.35 -4.38
N GLU A 4 19.70 14.01 -5.09
CA GLU A 4 19.68 15.48 -5.26
C GLU A 4 18.55 15.95 -6.20
N MET A 5 17.95 15.05 -6.99
CA MET A 5 16.97 15.40 -8.01
C MET A 5 15.52 15.54 -7.51
N TYR A 6 15.23 15.25 -6.23
CA TYR A 6 13.84 15.10 -5.73
C TYR A 6 13.50 15.93 -4.48
N ILE A 7 14.36 16.85 -4.05
CA ILE A 7 14.05 17.74 -2.92
C ILE A 7 13.24 18.93 -3.44
N ASN A 8 11.95 18.70 -3.68
CA ASN A 8 10.97 19.77 -3.85
C ASN A 8 10.27 19.98 -2.52
N HIS A 9 10.45 21.17 -1.93
CA HIS A 9 9.68 21.55 -0.75
C HIS A 9 8.18 21.57 -1.08
N ILE A 10 7.39 20.94 -0.22
CA ILE A 10 5.94 20.90 -0.33
C ILE A 10 5.35 22.16 0.29
N ASP A 11 4.63 22.93 -0.51
CA ASP A 11 3.77 24.01 -0.01
C ASP A 11 2.60 23.40 0.77
N GLN A 12 2.79 23.29 2.09
CA GLN A 12 1.78 22.73 2.98
C GLN A 12 0.48 23.54 2.95
N VAL A 13 0.55 24.87 2.86
CA VAL A 13 -0.65 25.72 2.84
C VAL A 13 -1.42 25.50 1.54
N GLY A 14 -0.75 25.57 0.40
CA GLY A 14 -1.36 25.29 -0.91
C GLY A 14 -1.91 23.87 -1.02
N THR A 15 -1.25 22.89 -0.38
CA THR A 15 -1.75 21.50 -0.29
C THR A 15 -3.08 21.46 0.47
N GLN A 16 -3.17 22.11 1.63
CA GLN A 16 -4.39 22.16 2.44
C GLN A 16 -5.52 22.89 1.72
N GLU A 17 -5.24 24.03 1.10
CA GLU A 17 -6.23 24.79 0.32
C GLU A 17 -6.76 23.97 -0.86
N ARG A 18 -5.87 23.24 -1.55
CA ARG A 18 -6.25 22.37 -2.66
C ARG A 18 -7.14 21.23 -2.19
N VAL A 19 -6.82 20.58 -1.08
CA VAL A 19 -7.68 19.57 -0.45
C VAL A 19 -9.03 20.18 -0.10
N ALA A 20 -9.08 21.30 0.62
CA ALA A 20 -10.33 21.94 1.00
C ALA A 20 -11.23 22.24 -0.21
N ARG A 21 -10.64 22.69 -1.32
CA ARG A 21 -11.35 22.94 -2.59
C ARG A 21 -11.85 21.66 -3.27
N LEU A 22 -11.18 20.53 -3.12
CA LEU A 22 -11.66 19.25 -3.65
C LEU A 22 -12.90 18.77 -2.88
N PHE A 23 -12.90 18.94 -1.56
CA PHE A 23 -13.99 18.49 -0.68
C PHE A 23 -15.20 19.43 -0.65
N SER A 24 -15.07 20.70 -1.08
CA SER A 24 -16.19 21.64 -1.14
C SER A 24 -17.12 21.44 -2.35
N ARG A 25 -16.73 20.60 -3.31
CA ARG A 25 -17.48 20.40 -4.56
C ARG A 25 -18.54 19.33 -4.41
N SER A 26 -19.78 19.67 -4.78
CA SER A 26 -20.83 18.67 -4.91
C SER A 26 -20.62 17.83 -6.17
N ILE A 27 -20.82 16.52 -6.04
CA ILE A 27 -20.74 15.54 -7.13
C ILE A 27 -22.16 15.12 -7.50
N LYS A 28 -22.45 15.03 -8.81
CA LYS A 28 -23.74 14.55 -9.33
C LYS A 28 -24.04 13.13 -8.82
N LYS A 29 -25.32 12.79 -8.70
CA LYS A 29 -25.76 11.50 -8.15
C LYS A 29 -25.16 10.33 -8.93
N GLU A 30 -25.16 10.40 -10.25
CA GLU A 30 -24.66 9.33 -11.13
C GLU A 30 -23.15 9.13 -10.92
N SER A 31 -22.38 10.22 -10.84
CA SER A 31 -20.95 10.19 -10.57
C SER A 31 -20.63 9.66 -9.17
N LYS A 32 -21.47 9.94 -8.16
CA LYS A 32 -21.34 9.36 -6.81
C LYS A 32 -21.52 7.84 -6.85
N ILE A 33 -22.54 7.34 -7.53
CA ILE A 33 -22.78 5.90 -7.65
C ILE A 33 -21.63 5.21 -8.39
N HIS A 34 -21.16 5.80 -9.48
CA HIS A 34 -19.99 5.27 -10.19
C HIS A 34 -18.76 5.22 -9.29
N ALA A 35 -18.43 6.33 -8.59
CA ALA A 35 -17.30 6.38 -7.68
C ALA A 35 -17.41 5.35 -6.53
N LEU A 36 -18.61 5.14 -5.97
CA LEU A 36 -18.82 4.12 -4.94
C LEU A 36 -18.54 2.71 -5.48
N LYS A 37 -18.99 2.38 -6.69
CA LYS A 37 -18.67 1.09 -7.33
C LYS A 37 -17.17 0.95 -7.58
N THR A 38 -16.51 2.00 -8.08
CA THR A 38 -15.06 2.01 -8.28
C THR A 38 -14.29 1.82 -6.98
N VAL A 39 -14.72 2.47 -5.88
CA VAL A 39 -14.08 2.28 -4.57
C VAL A 39 -14.18 0.83 -4.15
N LEU A 40 -15.34 0.18 -4.30
CA LEU A 40 -15.50 -1.24 -3.95
C LEU A 40 -14.53 -2.14 -4.73
N SER A 41 -14.31 -1.87 -6.02
CA SER A 41 -13.35 -2.63 -6.85
C SER A 41 -11.89 -2.29 -6.61
N MET A 42 -11.58 -1.34 -5.71
CA MET A 42 -10.22 -0.95 -5.34
C MET A 42 -9.88 -1.31 -3.88
N ILE A 43 -10.75 -2.06 -3.21
CA ILE A 43 -10.53 -2.45 -1.81
C ILE A 43 -9.52 -3.60 -1.74
N ASP A 44 -8.55 -3.45 -0.84
CA ASP A 44 -7.83 -4.57 -0.22
C ASP A 44 -8.57 -4.95 1.07
N LEU A 45 -9.46 -5.94 1.00
CA LEU A 45 -10.29 -6.30 2.16
C LEU A 45 -9.41 -7.03 3.18
N THR A 46 -9.16 -6.37 4.31
CA THR A 46 -8.03 -6.72 5.18
C THR A 46 -8.48 -7.33 6.52
N THR A 47 -7.76 -8.35 6.98
CA THR A 47 -7.75 -8.77 8.40
C THR A 47 -6.30 -8.99 8.84
N LEU A 48 -5.88 -8.26 9.87
CA LEU A 48 -4.52 -8.28 10.42
C LEU A 48 -4.61 -8.18 11.94
N GLU A 49 -5.31 -9.12 12.54
CA GLU A 49 -5.48 -9.23 13.99
C GLU A 49 -4.68 -10.42 14.53
N GLY A 50 -4.06 -10.27 15.71
CA GLY A 50 -3.30 -11.38 16.32
C GLY A 50 -4.15 -12.62 16.66
N LYS A 51 -5.49 -12.49 16.62
CA LYS A 51 -6.46 -13.59 16.81
C LYS A 51 -7.02 -14.15 15.50
N ASP A 52 -6.47 -13.75 14.35
CA ASP A 52 -6.92 -14.26 13.06
C ASP A 52 -6.79 -15.78 13.00
N SER A 53 -7.81 -16.42 12.43
CA SER A 53 -7.92 -17.86 12.32
C SER A 53 -8.25 -18.26 10.88
N PRO A 54 -8.03 -19.52 10.48
CA PRO A 54 -8.45 -20.00 9.17
C PRO A 54 -9.95 -19.78 8.90
N GLY A 55 -10.80 -19.87 9.92
CA GLY A 55 -12.24 -19.59 9.79
C GLY A 55 -12.54 -18.12 9.50
N LYS A 56 -11.86 -17.20 10.18
CA LYS A 56 -11.96 -15.75 9.95
C LYS A 56 -11.51 -15.37 8.53
N VAL A 57 -10.41 -15.96 8.05
CA VAL A 57 -9.89 -15.71 6.69
C VAL A 57 -10.83 -16.28 5.63
N LYS A 58 -11.39 -17.47 5.84
CA LYS A 58 -12.46 -18.00 4.96
C LYS A 58 -13.66 -17.06 4.86
N GLN A 59 -14.08 -16.50 6.00
CA GLN A 59 -15.18 -15.53 6.03
C GLN A 59 -14.81 -14.21 5.31
N LEU A 60 -13.56 -13.75 5.45
CA LEU A 60 -13.04 -12.59 4.72
C LEU A 60 -13.10 -12.84 3.20
N CYS A 61 -12.61 -13.99 2.73
CA CYS A 61 -12.64 -14.39 1.33
C CYS A 61 -14.09 -14.45 0.79
N TYR A 62 -15.01 -15.02 1.57
CA TYR A 62 -16.42 -15.04 1.19
C TYR A 62 -16.97 -13.63 0.98
N LYS A 63 -16.71 -12.70 1.93
CA LYS A 63 -17.13 -11.30 1.83
C LYS A 63 -16.48 -10.56 0.67
N ALA A 64 -15.21 -10.86 0.37
CA ALA A 64 -14.48 -10.28 -0.75
C ALA A 64 -15.15 -10.57 -2.10
N ALA A 65 -15.68 -11.79 -2.25
CA ALA A 65 -16.43 -12.22 -3.43
C ALA A 65 -17.93 -11.87 -3.38
N HIS A 66 -18.49 -11.64 -2.18
CA HIS A 66 -19.93 -11.42 -1.95
C HIS A 66 -20.12 -10.22 -1.01
N LEU A 67 -20.00 -9.01 -1.56
CA LEU A 67 -20.04 -7.79 -0.76
C LEU A 67 -21.40 -7.56 -0.07
N HIS A 68 -22.50 -7.82 -0.78
CA HIS A 68 -23.84 -7.62 -0.23
C HIS A 68 -24.94 -8.37 -0.99
N ASP A 69 -25.80 -9.10 -0.28
CA ASP A 69 -26.85 -9.94 -0.89
C ASP A 69 -27.97 -9.11 -1.57
N GLN A 70 -28.27 -7.91 -1.04
CA GLN A 70 -29.33 -7.06 -1.59
C GLN A 70 -28.92 -6.30 -2.87
N PHE A 71 -27.64 -6.30 -3.22
CA PHE A 71 -27.11 -5.55 -4.36
C PHE A 71 -26.27 -6.48 -5.24
N PRO A 72 -26.90 -7.28 -6.13
CA PRO A 72 -26.19 -8.30 -6.91
C PRO A 72 -25.22 -7.71 -7.95
N ASP A 73 -25.41 -6.47 -8.38
CA ASP A 73 -24.58 -5.80 -9.41
C ASP A 73 -23.36 -5.05 -8.83
N LEU A 74 -22.88 -5.46 -7.65
CA LEU A 74 -21.66 -4.92 -7.06
C LEU A 74 -20.42 -5.65 -7.62
N PRO A 75 -19.30 -4.94 -7.80
CA PRO A 75 -18.04 -5.60 -8.16
C PRO A 75 -17.52 -6.43 -6.98
N THR A 76 -16.57 -7.33 -7.24
CA THR A 76 -15.72 -7.88 -6.18
C THR A 76 -14.69 -6.84 -5.75
N VAL A 77 -14.04 -7.07 -4.61
CA VAL A 77 -12.87 -6.29 -4.21
C VAL A 77 -11.66 -6.63 -5.09
N ALA A 78 -10.63 -5.76 -5.08
CA ALA A 78 -9.39 -6.01 -5.83
C ALA A 78 -8.59 -7.16 -5.22
N ALA A 79 -8.43 -7.10 -3.89
CA ALA A 79 -7.63 -8.06 -3.15
C ALA A 79 -8.21 -8.33 -1.76
N ILE A 80 -7.71 -9.37 -1.11
CA ILE A 80 -7.70 -9.46 0.35
C ILE A 80 -6.28 -9.23 0.87
N CYS A 81 -6.15 -8.77 2.12
CA CYS A 81 -4.84 -8.63 2.77
C CYS A 81 -4.83 -9.37 4.11
N VAL A 82 -3.87 -10.27 4.30
CA VAL A 82 -3.77 -11.16 5.47
C VAL A 82 -2.32 -11.26 6.00
N TYR A 83 -2.15 -11.91 7.15
CA TYR A 83 -0.81 -12.29 7.62
C TYR A 83 -0.22 -13.43 6.77
N PRO A 84 1.12 -13.53 6.65
CA PRO A 84 1.80 -14.53 5.82
C PRO A 84 1.32 -15.98 6.02
N THR A 85 1.10 -16.40 7.27
CA THR A 85 0.67 -17.76 7.61
C THR A 85 -0.74 -18.11 7.13
N MET A 86 -1.53 -17.11 6.73
CA MET A 86 -2.89 -17.28 6.23
C MET A 86 -2.99 -17.34 4.71
N VAL A 87 -1.92 -17.01 3.98
CA VAL A 87 -1.88 -17.03 2.51
C VAL A 87 -2.32 -18.39 1.94
N PRO A 88 -1.83 -19.56 2.43
CA PRO A 88 -2.26 -20.85 1.88
C PRO A 88 -3.76 -21.13 2.07
N ILE A 89 -4.35 -20.63 3.17
CA ILE A 89 -5.79 -20.75 3.43
C ILE A 89 -6.56 -19.89 2.43
N ALA A 90 -6.14 -18.64 2.23
CA ALA A 90 -6.73 -17.73 1.26
C ALA A 90 -6.66 -18.29 -0.17
N LYS A 91 -5.49 -18.78 -0.61
CA LYS A 91 -5.31 -19.36 -1.96
C LYS A 91 -6.28 -20.50 -2.23
N LYS A 92 -6.45 -21.41 -1.26
CA LYS A 92 -7.40 -22.52 -1.40
C LYS A 92 -8.85 -22.06 -1.54
N VAL A 93 -9.24 -20.97 -0.87
CA VAL A 93 -10.62 -20.47 -0.89
C VAL A 93 -10.91 -19.67 -2.16
N LEU A 94 -9.92 -18.93 -2.66
CA LEU A 94 -10.05 -18.00 -3.79
C LEU A 94 -9.57 -18.56 -5.14
N GLU A 95 -9.21 -19.85 -5.22
CA GLU A 95 -8.65 -20.52 -6.41
C GLU A 95 -9.44 -20.28 -7.72
N LYS A 96 -10.75 -20.03 -7.63
CA LYS A 96 -11.64 -19.82 -8.79
C LYS A 96 -12.19 -18.39 -8.87
N THR A 97 -11.47 -17.44 -8.31
CA THR A 97 -11.83 -16.02 -8.31
C THR A 97 -10.68 -15.19 -8.86
N ASP A 98 -11.00 -14.00 -9.37
CA ASP A 98 -9.99 -13.03 -9.83
C ASP A 98 -9.54 -12.07 -8.69
N ILE A 99 -9.77 -12.44 -7.43
CA ILE A 99 -9.42 -11.62 -6.26
C ILE A 99 -7.98 -11.93 -5.86
N ASN A 100 -7.12 -10.90 -5.87
CA ASN A 100 -5.72 -11.03 -5.48
C ASN A 100 -5.57 -11.31 -3.98
N ILE A 101 -4.46 -11.95 -3.61
CA ILE A 101 -4.08 -12.17 -2.22
C ILE A 101 -2.82 -11.38 -1.92
N ALA A 102 -2.99 -10.28 -1.19
CA ALA A 102 -1.92 -9.54 -0.57
C ALA A 102 -1.56 -10.14 0.81
N ALA A 103 -0.29 -10.04 1.18
CA ALA A 103 0.12 -10.28 2.56
C ALA A 103 1.15 -9.26 3.03
N VAL A 104 1.03 -8.88 4.30
CA VAL A 104 2.02 -8.00 4.94
C VAL A 104 3.30 -8.76 5.22
N ALA A 105 4.44 -8.10 5.09
CA ALA A 105 5.76 -8.68 5.33
C ALA A 105 6.69 -7.66 6.00
N THR A 106 7.97 -8.00 6.09
CA THR A 106 9.08 -7.17 6.59
C THR A 106 8.92 -6.71 8.05
N ALA A 107 8.51 -7.62 8.94
CA ALA A 107 8.18 -7.37 10.34
C ALA A 107 7.06 -6.35 10.53
N PHE A 108 5.98 -6.48 9.74
CA PHE A 108 4.77 -5.68 9.93
C PHE A 108 4.22 -5.83 11.37
N PRO A 109 3.75 -4.73 12.01
CA PRO A 109 3.67 -3.36 11.50
C PRO A 109 4.90 -2.50 11.81
N SER A 110 5.84 -2.98 12.63
CA SER A 110 6.93 -2.15 13.15
C SER A 110 8.03 -1.89 12.12
N GLY A 111 8.27 -2.82 11.20
CA GLY A 111 9.42 -2.76 10.30
C GLY A 111 10.77 -2.96 11.02
N MET A 112 10.75 -3.38 12.29
CA MET A 112 11.91 -3.39 13.18
C MET A 112 12.51 -4.79 13.37
N THR A 113 13.21 -5.28 12.36
CA THR A 113 14.05 -6.48 12.42
C THR A 113 15.24 -6.34 11.45
N SER A 114 16.16 -7.30 11.43
CA SER A 114 17.28 -7.28 10.48
C SER A 114 16.79 -7.49 9.04
N LEU A 115 17.56 -7.01 8.07
CA LEU A 115 17.23 -7.19 6.65
C LEU A 115 17.07 -8.68 6.29
N ASP A 116 17.95 -9.56 6.77
CA ASP A 116 17.87 -11.00 6.49
C ASP A 116 16.51 -11.59 6.88
N TYR A 117 16.00 -11.28 8.09
CA TYR A 117 14.67 -11.75 8.51
C TYR A 117 13.54 -11.15 7.68
N LYS A 118 13.68 -9.91 7.21
CA LYS A 118 12.70 -9.29 6.31
C LYS A 118 12.64 -10.03 4.98
N LEU A 119 13.81 -10.33 4.40
CA LEU A 119 13.91 -11.04 3.12
C LEU A 119 13.38 -12.48 3.23
N ASP A 120 13.69 -13.18 4.33
CA ASP A 120 13.15 -14.51 4.60
C ASP A 120 11.61 -14.51 4.72
N GLU A 121 11.03 -13.50 5.40
CA GLU A 121 9.58 -13.37 5.50
C GLU A 121 8.93 -13.07 4.13
N VAL A 122 9.53 -12.19 3.33
CA VAL A 122 9.06 -11.90 1.96
C VAL A 122 9.12 -13.17 1.11
N LYS A 123 10.21 -13.93 1.19
CA LYS A 123 10.34 -15.20 0.49
C LYS A 123 9.23 -16.18 0.90
N MET A 124 8.94 -16.28 2.19
CA MET A 124 7.86 -17.13 2.70
C MET A 124 6.49 -16.72 2.11
N VAL A 125 6.22 -15.41 2.02
CA VAL A 125 4.98 -14.88 1.44
C VAL A 125 4.86 -15.22 -0.05
N VAL A 126 5.94 -15.01 -0.81
CA VAL A 126 6.01 -15.32 -2.24
C VAL A 126 5.84 -16.84 -2.48
N ASP A 127 6.58 -17.67 -1.75
CA ASP A 127 6.50 -19.14 -1.85
C ASP A 127 5.11 -19.68 -1.48
N ALA A 128 4.41 -19.01 -0.55
CA ALA A 128 3.03 -19.36 -0.19
C ALA A 128 2.00 -19.01 -1.28
N GLY A 129 2.41 -18.29 -2.33
CA GLY A 129 1.61 -17.96 -3.49
C GLY A 129 0.83 -16.65 -3.36
N ALA A 130 1.27 -15.70 -2.55
CA ALA A 130 0.68 -14.36 -2.54
C ALA A 130 0.89 -13.68 -3.91
N ASP A 131 -0.11 -12.92 -4.34
CA ASP A 131 -0.07 -12.17 -5.59
C ASP A 131 0.58 -10.79 -5.37
N GLU A 132 0.56 -10.31 -4.11
CA GLU A 132 1.05 -8.99 -3.71
C GLU A 132 1.73 -9.05 -2.33
N VAL A 133 2.80 -8.28 -2.14
CA VAL A 133 3.53 -8.12 -0.88
C VAL A 133 3.41 -6.69 -0.38
N ASP A 134 2.94 -6.53 0.86
CA ASP A 134 2.87 -5.25 1.55
C ASP A 134 4.05 -5.10 2.53
N MET A 135 5.13 -4.47 2.07
CA MET A 135 6.31 -4.21 2.90
C MET A 135 6.15 -2.93 3.72
N VAL A 136 6.84 -2.84 4.85
CA VAL A 136 6.95 -1.65 5.69
C VAL A 136 8.39 -1.18 5.70
N ILE A 137 8.62 0.08 5.32
CA ILE A 137 9.99 0.64 5.28
C ILE A 137 10.59 0.73 6.69
N SER A 138 11.92 0.71 6.77
CA SER A 138 12.66 1.08 7.99
C SER A 138 12.54 2.58 8.32
N ARG A 139 11.41 3.01 8.88
CA ARG A 139 11.14 4.42 9.23
C ARG A 139 12.24 5.07 10.07
N GLY A 140 12.76 4.36 11.07
CA GLY A 140 13.82 4.88 11.93
C GLY A 140 15.16 5.08 11.21
N LYS A 141 15.39 4.39 10.08
CA LYS A 141 16.53 4.63 9.19
C LYS A 141 16.26 5.87 8.33
N PHE A 142 15.06 5.96 7.75
CA PHE A 142 14.62 7.13 6.99
C PHE A 142 14.75 8.42 7.82
N LEU A 143 14.20 8.46 9.05
CA LEU A 143 14.21 9.64 9.91
C LEU A 143 15.61 10.03 10.42
N ARG A 144 16.59 9.12 10.34
CA ARG A 144 18.01 9.41 10.65
C ARG A 144 18.82 9.83 9.42
N GLY A 145 18.17 9.99 8.26
CA GLY A 145 18.83 10.36 7.01
C GLY A 145 19.53 9.21 6.31
N GLU A 146 19.33 7.96 6.75
CA GLU A 146 19.89 6.77 6.11
C GLU A 146 19.03 6.35 4.90
N TYR A 147 18.87 7.26 3.94
CA TYR A 147 17.96 7.10 2.79
C TYR A 147 18.42 6.04 1.80
N GLU A 148 19.74 5.91 1.59
CA GLU A 148 20.33 4.87 0.74
C GLU A 148 20.01 3.48 1.29
N TYR A 149 20.10 3.28 2.62
CA TYR A 149 19.68 2.04 3.26
C TYR A 149 18.21 1.71 2.96
N VAL A 150 17.32 2.69 3.01
CA VAL A 150 15.88 2.48 2.74
C VAL A 150 15.65 2.13 1.27
N ALA A 151 16.36 2.79 0.35
CA ALA A 151 16.29 2.47 -1.07
C ALA A 151 16.80 1.04 -1.34
N ASP A 152 17.95 0.68 -0.79
CA ASP A 152 18.56 -0.65 -0.96
C ASP A 152 17.71 -1.76 -0.32
N GLU A 153 17.06 -1.47 0.82
CA GLU A 153 16.10 -2.39 1.46
C GLU A 153 14.91 -2.66 0.53
N ILE A 154 14.31 -1.62 -0.05
CA ILE A 154 13.17 -1.76 -0.97
C ILE A 154 13.60 -2.53 -2.24
N ALA A 155 14.77 -2.21 -2.80
CA ALA A 155 15.29 -2.88 -3.98
C ALA A 155 15.52 -4.38 -3.74
N GLN A 156 16.14 -4.75 -2.61
CA GLN A 156 16.35 -6.16 -2.26
C GLN A 156 15.02 -6.89 -1.99
N VAL A 157 14.05 -6.25 -1.35
CA VAL A 157 12.70 -6.81 -1.21
C VAL A 157 12.06 -7.02 -2.58
N LYS A 158 12.19 -6.05 -3.50
CA LYS A 158 11.67 -6.17 -4.87
C LYS A 158 12.31 -7.32 -5.63
N ASP A 159 13.61 -7.53 -5.47
CA ASP A 159 14.33 -8.66 -6.08
C ASP A 159 13.79 -10.00 -5.58
N VAL A 160 13.51 -10.13 -4.27
CA VAL A 160 12.90 -11.35 -3.71
C VAL A 160 11.46 -11.54 -4.18
N CYS A 161 10.69 -10.46 -4.32
CA CYS A 161 9.33 -10.53 -4.90
C CYS A 161 9.32 -11.02 -6.35
N GLY A 162 10.36 -10.71 -7.13
CA GLY A 162 10.40 -10.99 -8.57
C GLY A 162 9.19 -10.36 -9.28
N THR A 163 8.30 -11.21 -9.78
CA THR A 163 7.07 -10.78 -10.48
C THR A 163 5.90 -10.47 -9.54
N VAL A 164 5.98 -10.84 -8.26
CA VAL A 164 4.96 -10.51 -7.26
C VAL A 164 4.93 -8.99 -7.06
N HIS A 165 3.72 -8.43 -7.00
CA HIS A 165 3.53 -6.98 -6.94
C HIS A 165 3.94 -6.44 -5.57
N LEU A 166 4.83 -5.44 -5.52
CA LEU A 166 5.34 -4.89 -4.28
C LEU A 166 4.65 -3.57 -3.92
N LYS A 167 3.91 -3.57 -2.81
CA LYS A 167 3.36 -2.38 -2.17
C LYS A 167 4.24 -1.94 -1.02
N VAL A 168 4.72 -0.70 -1.06
CA VAL A 168 5.62 -0.15 -0.04
C VAL A 168 4.85 0.77 0.90
N ILE A 169 4.65 0.33 2.14
CA ILE A 169 4.05 1.11 3.22
C ILE A 169 5.09 2.07 3.79
N LEU A 170 4.85 3.36 3.58
CA LEU A 170 5.71 4.44 4.05
C LEU A 170 5.45 4.78 5.53
N GLU A 171 4.26 4.45 6.02
CA GLU A 171 3.75 4.81 7.35
C GLU A 171 3.86 6.32 7.60
N THR A 172 3.16 7.06 6.74
CA THR A 172 3.21 8.51 6.61
C THR A 172 2.86 9.27 7.89
N GLY A 173 2.12 8.65 8.81
CA GLY A 173 1.80 9.23 10.12
C GLY A 173 3.02 9.48 11.01
N GLU A 174 4.09 8.73 10.80
CA GLU A 174 5.34 8.83 11.55
C GLU A 174 6.46 9.57 10.77
N LEU A 175 6.19 9.95 9.52
CA LEU A 175 7.15 10.69 8.69
C LEU A 175 7.19 12.20 9.01
N VAL A 176 6.32 12.68 9.90
CA VAL A 176 6.30 14.03 10.49
C VAL A 176 5.89 15.15 9.51
N THR A 177 6.46 15.21 8.30
CA THR A 177 6.25 16.30 7.35
C THR A 177 5.82 15.81 5.97
N LEU A 178 5.14 16.66 5.20
CA LEU A 178 4.80 16.34 3.81
C LEU A 178 6.03 16.24 2.90
N ASP A 179 7.12 16.96 3.21
CA ASP A 179 8.41 16.81 2.53
C ASP A 179 8.95 15.38 2.68
N ASN A 180 8.91 14.84 3.90
CA ASN A 180 9.33 13.46 4.16
C ASN A 180 8.42 12.44 3.47
N VAL A 181 7.11 12.68 3.44
CA VAL A 181 6.16 11.84 2.69
C VAL A 181 6.50 11.85 1.20
N ARG A 182 6.74 13.02 0.61
CA ARG A 182 7.15 13.15 -0.79
C ARG A 182 8.43 12.38 -1.04
N PHE A 183 9.44 12.61 -0.20
CA PHE A 183 10.75 12.03 -0.40
C PHE A 183 10.76 10.50 -0.23
N ALA A 184 10.05 9.97 0.77
CA ALA A 184 9.87 8.53 0.94
C ALA A 184 9.12 7.89 -0.25
N SER A 185 8.14 8.60 -0.82
CA SER A 185 7.43 8.16 -2.03
C SER A 185 8.37 8.06 -3.24
N ASP A 186 9.18 9.10 -3.46
CA ASP A 186 10.15 9.13 -4.56
C ASP A 186 11.20 8.02 -4.42
N ILE A 187 11.74 7.81 -3.20
CA ILE A 187 12.67 6.70 -2.91
C ILE A 187 12.02 5.35 -3.24
N ALA A 188 10.81 5.10 -2.75
CA ALA A 188 10.15 3.82 -2.97
C ALA A 188 9.90 3.50 -4.44
N MET A 189 9.42 4.48 -5.22
CA MET A 189 9.18 4.30 -6.66
C MET A 189 10.48 4.08 -7.43
N VAL A 190 11.55 4.82 -7.10
CA VAL A 190 12.87 4.64 -7.71
C VAL A 190 13.47 3.27 -7.37
N ALA A 191 13.30 2.81 -6.13
CA ALA A 191 13.80 1.52 -5.66
C ALA A 191 12.99 0.32 -6.16
N GLY A 192 11.92 0.53 -6.95
CA GLY A 192 11.23 -0.54 -7.65
C GLY A 192 9.85 -0.90 -7.11
N ALA A 193 9.27 -0.10 -6.20
CA ALA A 193 7.88 -0.25 -5.80
C ALA A 193 6.94 -0.31 -7.02
N ASP A 194 5.89 -1.11 -6.92
CA ASP A 194 4.78 -1.14 -7.88
C ASP A 194 3.59 -0.32 -7.36
N PHE A 195 3.48 -0.21 -6.03
CA PHE A 195 2.52 0.64 -5.33
C PHE A 195 3.18 1.33 -4.13
N ILE A 196 2.78 2.56 -3.81
CA ILE A 196 3.15 3.22 -2.56
C ILE A 196 1.92 3.35 -1.65
N LYS A 197 2.05 2.88 -0.41
CA LYS A 197 0.96 2.77 0.55
C LYS A 197 1.19 3.70 1.74
N THR A 198 0.13 4.37 2.16
CA THR A 198 0.21 5.39 3.22
C THR A 198 0.62 4.79 4.56
N SER A 199 -0.12 3.79 5.05
CA SER A 199 -0.08 3.40 6.47
C SER A 199 -0.31 1.91 6.69
N THR A 200 0.16 1.39 7.82
CA THR A 200 -0.15 0.01 8.26
C THR A 200 -1.56 -0.13 8.82
N GLY A 201 -2.21 0.99 9.16
CA GLY A 201 -3.47 1.02 9.90
C GLY A 201 -3.32 0.70 11.39
N LYS A 202 -2.09 0.62 11.91
CA LYS A 202 -1.79 0.40 13.34
C LYS A 202 -1.37 1.66 14.08
N VAL A 203 -1.08 2.75 13.35
CA VAL A 203 -0.69 4.05 13.88
C VAL A 203 -1.69 5.12 13.45
N SER A 204 -1.85 6.17 14.28
CA SER A 204 -2.66 7.34 14.00
C SER A 204 -1.80 8.61 14.06
N PRO A 205 -1.93 9.56 13.12
CA PRO A 205 -2.84 9.55 11.98
C PRO A 205 -2.38 8.57 10.89
N ALA A 206 -3.34 7.90 10.23
CA ALA A 206 -3.08 7.05 9.07
C ALA A 206 -3.14 7.88 7.77
N ALA A 207 -3.89 7.42 6.76
CA ALA A 207 -4.11 8.17 5.53
C ALA A 207 -4.88 9.47 5.82
N THR A 208 -4.31 10.61 5.38
CA THR A 208 -5.00 11.91 5.39
C THR A 208 -5.06 12.48 3.97
N PRO A 209 -6.09 13.28 3.61
CA PRO A 209 -6.18 13.82 2.26
C PRO A 209 -4.95 14.63 1.78
N PRO A 210 -4.27 15.44 2.63
CA PRO A 210 -3.03 16.12 2.24
C PRO A 210 -1.89 15.15 1.91
N VAL A 211 -1.70 14.10 2.72
CA VAL A 211 -0.71 13.04 2.46
C VAL A 211 -1.00 12.34 1.14
N VAL A 212 -2.27 11.93 0.93
CA VAL A 212 -2.69 11.25 -0.30
C VAL A 212 -2.47 12.15 -1.52
N LEU A 213 -2.81 13.43 -1.44
CA LEU A 213 -2.55 14.38 -2.52
C LEU A 213 -1.06 14.44 -2.88
N VAL A 214 -0.18 14.56 -1.88
CA VAL A 214 1.28 14.62 -2.10
C VAL A 214 1.81 13.33 -2.75
N MET A 215 1.35 12.16 -2.28
CA MET A 215 1.74 10.87 -2.87
C MET A 215 1.25 10.72 -4.32
N LEU A 216 0.01 11.14 -4.62
CA LEU A 216 -0.52 11.15 -5.99
C LEU A 216 0.27 12.08 -6.92
N GLU A 217 0.73 13.22 -6.40
CA GLU A 217 1.60 14.12 -7.16
C GLU A 217 2.99 13.53 -7.40
N ALA A 218 3.55 12.80 -6.42
CA ALA A 218 4.79 12.04 -6.61
C ALA A 218 4.64 11.02 -7.73
N ILE A 219 3.58 10.20 -7.70
CA ILE A 219 3.25 9.21 -8.73
C ILE A 219 3.13 9.87 -10.11
N ARG A 220 2.37 10.97 -10.21
CA ARG A 220 2.20 11.73 -11.45
C ARG A 220 3.53 12.21 -12.01
N ASP A 221 4.37 12.80 -11.16
CA ASP A 221 5.65 13.37 -11.58
C ASP A 221 6.65 12.27 -11.98
N TYR A 222 6.65 11.15 -11.25
CA TYR A 222 7.42 9.97 -11.59
C TYR A 222 7.00 9.43 -12.96
N TYR A 223 5.70 9.21 -13.20
CA TYR A 223 5.19 8.75 -14.50
C TYR A 223 5.57 9.70 -15.64
N LYS A 224 5.42 11.02 -15.45
CA LYS A 224 5.81 12.01 -16.47
C LYS A 224 7.30 11.95 -16.82
N LYS A 225 8.16 11.57 -15.87
CA LYS A 225 9.60 11.50 -16.04
C LYS A 225 10.07 10.16 -16.62
N THR A 226 9.45 9.06 -16.20
CA THR A 226 9.95 7.69 -16.47
C THR A 226 9.07 6.89 -17.43
N GLY A 227 7.81 7.28 -17.60
CA GLY A 227 6.78 6.49 -18.30
C GLY A 227 6.28 5.27 -17.52
N LYS A 228 6.82 4.98 -16.31
CA LYS A 228 6.39 3.86 -15.48
C LYS A 228 5.19 4.27 -14.63
N MET A 229 4.09 3.54 -14.77
CA MET A 229 2.91 3.68 -13.91
C MET A 229 3.18 3.04 -12.54
N ILE A 230 2.78 3.73 -11.49
CA ILE A 230 2.79 3.24 -10.10
C ILE A 230 1.34 3.35 -9.62
N GLY A 231 0.80 2.27 -9.06
CA GLY A 231 -0.63 2.19 -8.73
C GLY A 231 -1.40 1.23 -9.62
#